data_AF-A0AAV9F891-F1
#
_entry.id   AF-A0AAV9F891-F1
#
_cell.length_a   1.000
_cell.length_b   1.000
_cell.length_c   1.000
_cell.angle_alpha   90.00
_cell.angle_beta   90.00
_cell.angle_gamma   90.00
#
_symmetry.space_group_name_H-M   'P 1'
#
loop_
_entity.id
_entity.type
_entity.pdbx_description
1 polymer ?
#
loop_
_entity_poly.entity_id
_entity_poly.type
_entity_poly.pdbx_seq_one_letter_code
_entity_poly.pdbx_strand_id
1 'polypeptide(L)'
;MLFDGMTDRYMAPEVFKHRKYDKKVDVFSFAMILYEMLEGDPPLVNLEPYEAAKHVSEGHRPTFRVKGLLPDLKDLTEQCWAADMNRRPPFLEILKRLEKIKENLPPEHHWGIFNQ
;
A
#
# COMPACT_ATOMS: atom_id res chain seq x y z
N MET A 1 3.62 18.74 17.73
CA MET A 1 4.24 17.40 17.80
C MET A 1 4.93 17.20 16.46
N LEU A 2 6.25 17.12 16.47
CA LEU A 2 7.05 16.81 15.29
C LEU A 2 6.76 15.33 14.97
N PHE A 3 5.94 15.08 13.95
CA PHE A 3 5.96 13.76 13.33
C PHE A 3 7.34 13.61 12.71
N ASP A 4 8.08 12.63 13.19
CA ASP A 4 9.33 12.19 12.59
C ASP A 4 9.04 11.87 11.11
N GLY A 5 9.67 12.61 10.19
CA GLY A 5 9.34 12.64 8.75
C GLY A 5 9.49 11.28 8.06
N MET A 6 9.98 10.26 8.76
CA MET A 6 10.01 8.87 8.32
C MET A 6 8.66 8.34 7.82
N THR A 7 7.54 8.81 8.38
CA THR A 7 6.21 8.30 7.99
C THR A 7 5.60 8.99 6.76
N ASP A 8 6.21 10.07 6.25
CA ASP A 8 5.70 10.83 5.11
C ASP A 8 5.48 9.97 3.87
N ARG A 9 6.34 8.96 3.66
CA ARG A 9 6.28 8.01 2.54
C ARG A 9 4.94 7.26 2.45
N TYR A 10 4.26 7.05 3.57
CA TYR A 10 2.99 6.33 3.65
C TYR A 10 1.78 7.28 3.64
N MET A 11 2.02 8.59 3.52
CA MET A 11 1.01 9.62 3.58
C MET A 11 0.14 9.64 2.32
N ALA A 12 -1.17 9.77 2.50
CA ALA A 12 -2.09 9.93 1.39
C ALA A 12 -1.88 11.29 0.67
N PRO A 13 -2.09 11.37 -0.66
CA PRO A 13 -1.87 12.59 -1.45
C PRO A 13 -2.59 13.83 -0.91
N GLU A 14 -3.81 13.67 -0.41
CA GLU A 14 -4.63 14.73 0.15
C GLU A 14 -4.11 15.24 1.49
N VAL A 15 -3.49 14.38 2.31
CA VAL A 15 -2.88 14.77 3.59
C VAL A 15 -1.61 15.57 3.30
N PHE A 16 -0.75 15.09 2.38
CA PHE A 16 0.45 15.81 1.94
C PHE A 16 0.11 17.19 1.37
N LYS A 17 -0.98 17.28 0.59
CA LYS A 17 -1.46 18.55 0.00
C LYS A 17 -2.29 19.41 0.97
N HIS A 18 -2.39 19.05 2.25
CA HIS A 18 -3.14 19.79 3.27
C HIS A 18 -4.61 20.03 2.87
N ARG A 19 -5.23 19.06 2.17
CA ARG A 19 -6.63 19.10 1.75
C ARG A 19 -7.51 18.43 2.80
N LYS A 20 -8.83 18.63 2.69
CA LYS A 20 -9.79 17.89 3.52
C LYS A 20 -9.66 16.39 3.21
N TYR A 21 -9.65 15.59 4.26
CA TYR A 21 -9.52 14.14 4.19
C TYR A 21 -10.48 13.47 5.17
N ASP A 22 -10.69 12.17 4.98
CA ASP A 22 -11.43 11.32 5.90
C ASP A 22 -10.60 10.07 6.25
N LYS A 23 -11.22 9.09 6.90
CA LYS A 23 -10.62 7.80 7.27
C LYS A 23 -10.10 6.95 6.09
N LYS A 24 -10.31 7.35 4.83
CA LYS A 24 -9.72 6.67 3.66
C LYS A 24 -8.23 6.97 3.50
N VAL A 25 -7.67 7.92 4.26
CA VAL A 25 -6.21 8.11 4.33
C VAL A 25 -5.52 6.87 4.90
N ASP A 26 -6.15 6.19 5.86
CA ASP A 26 -5.61 4.97 6.47
C ASP A 26 -5.61 3.79 5.47
N VAL A 27 -6.57 3.76 4.54
CA VAL A 27 -6.60 2.77 3.45
C VAL A 27 -5.42 2.96 2.50
N PHE A 28 -5.04 4.21 2.26
CA PHE A 28 -3.88 4.53 1.44
C PHE A 28 -2.59 4.08 2.13
N SER A 29 -2.41 4.43 3.40
CA SER A 29 -1.24 4.02 4.18
C SER A 29 -1.14 2.51 4.30
N PHE A 30 -2.27 1.82 4.46
CA PHE A 30 -2.34 0.35 4.41
C PHE A 30 -1.79 -0.21 3.08
N ALA A 31 -2.15 0.38 1.93
CA ALA A 31 -1.62 -0.08 0.63
C ALA A 31 -0.10 0.11 0.51
N MET A 32 0.45 1.20 1.07
CA MET A 32 1.89 1.45 1.07
C MET A 32 2.64 0.44 1.96
N ILE A 33 2.06 0.09 3.11
CA ILE A 33 2.58 -0.99 3.98
C ILE A 33 2.48 -2.35 3.29
N LEU A 34 1.34 -2.64 2.66
CA LEU A 34 1.15 -3.89 1.92
C LEU A 34 2.15 -4.04 0.78
N TYR A 35 2.42 -2.95 0.04
CA TYR A 35 3.48 -2.91 -0.96
C TYR A 35 4.86 -3.25 -0.34
N GLU A 36 5.21 -2.64 0.79
CA GLU A 36 6.48 -2.92 1.48
C GLU A 36 6.58 -4.38 1.93
N MET A 37 5.50 -4.96 2.44
CA MET A 37 5.46 -6.38 2.80
C MET A 37 5.68 -7.30 1.59
N LEU A 38 5.22 -6.90 0.41
CA LEU A 38 5.36 -7.68 -0.82
C LEU A 38 6.74 -7.56 -1.46
N GLU A 39 7.35 -6.38 -1.39
CA GLU A 39 8.61 -6.08 -2.06
C GLU A 39 9.83 -6.21 -1.15
N GLY A 40 9.63 -6.20 0.17
CA GLY A 40 10.69 -6.21 1.18
C GLY A 40 11.38 -4.86 1.40
N ASP A 41 11.03 -3.84 0.61
CA ASP A 41 11.57 -2.49 0.67
C ASP A 41 10.44 -1.45 0.78
N PRO A 42 10.66 -0.33 1.47
CA PRO A 42 9.71 0.78 1.49
C PRO A 42 9.36 1.30 0.09
N PRO A 43 8.14 1.80 -0.13
CA PRO A 43 7.73 2.32 -1.43
C PRO A 43 8.58 3.51 -1.85
N LEU A 44 9.20 3.46 -3.04
CA LEU A 44 10.15 4.47 -3.53
C LEU A 44 11.43 4.60 -2.67
N VAL A 45 11.99 3.47 -2.20
CA VAL A 45 13.17 3.39 -1.30
C VAL A 45 14.35 4.30 -1.65
N ASN A 46 14.55 4.64 -2.93
CA ASN A 46 15.65 5.50 -3.40
C ASN A 46 15.43 7.01 -3.17
N LEU A 47 14.26 7.42 -2.66
CA LEU A 47 13.92 8.81 -2.36
C LEU A 47 13.85 9.01 -0.85
N GLU A 48 14.15 10.21 -0.37
CA GLU A 48 13.86 10.57 1.03
C GLU A 48 12.34 10.54 1.29
N PRO A 49 11.88 10.27 2.53
CA PRO A 49 10.46 10.09 2.83
C PRO A 49 9.55 11.22 2.33
N TYR A 50 9.97 12.47 2.52
CA TYR A 50 9.24 13.64 2.03
C TYR A 50 9.17 13.70 0.49
N GLU A 51 10.27 13.38 -0.20
CA GLU A 51 10.32 13.35 -1.66
C GLU A 51 9.45 12.24 -2.24
N ALA A 52 9.44 11.07 -1.59
CA ALA A 52 8.55 9.99 -1.95
C ALA A 52 7.07 10.40 -1.81
N ALA A 53 6.70 11.02 -0.70
CA ALA A 53 5.36 11.55 -0.47
C ALA A 53 4.97 12.57 -1.55
N LYS A 54 5.88 13.50 -1.88
CA LYS A 54 5.69 14.47 -2.96
C LYS A 54 5.44 13.80 -4.30
N HIS A 55 6.30 12.84 -4.68
CA HIS A 55 6.20 12.11 -5.95
C HIS A 55 4.87 11.35 -6.07
N VAL A 56 4.45 10.70 -4.98
CA VAL A 56 3.15 10.03 -4.87
C VAL A 56 1.99 11.02 -4.99
N SER A 57 2.12 12.20 -4.38
CA SER A 57 1.11 13.25 -4.45
C SER A 57 0.93 13.78 -5.88
N GLU A 58 1.96 13.69 -6.73
CA GLU A 58 1.96 14.07 -8.14
C GLU A 58 1.36 12.99 -9.05
N GLY A 59 1.02 11.82 -8.51
CA GLY A 59 0.34 10.74 -9.22
C GLY A 59 1.21 9.53 -9.52
N HIS A 60 2.50 9.57 -9.21
CA HIS A 60 3.39 8.44 -9.37
C HIS A 60 3.06 7.34 -8.35
N ARG A 61 3.34 6.08 -8.68
CA ARG A 61 3.15 4.94 -7.79
C ARG A 61 4.36 4.00 -7.87
N PRO A 62 4.66 3.27 -6.78
CA PRO A 62 5.69 2.24 -6.81
C PRO A 62 5.35 1.12 -7.81
N THR A 63 6.38 0.53 -8.42
CA THR A 63 6.24 -0.62 -9.33
C THR A 63 6.58 -1.91 -8.60
N PHE A 64 5.70 -2.90 -8.67
CA PHE A 64 5.96 -4.25 -8.15
C PHE A 64 7.05 -4.96 -8.96
N ARG A 65 8.06 -5.49 -8.27
CA ARG A 65 9.18 -6.29 -8.81
C ARG A 65 9.08 -7.75 -8.40
N VAL A 66 8.35 -8.08 -7.34
CA VAL A 66 8.22 -9.44 -6.82
C VAL A 66 7.62 -10.37 -7.88
N LYS A 67 8.21 -11.56 -8.03
CA LYS A 67 7.72 -12.59 -8.95
C LYS A 67 6.59 -13.38 -8.29
N GLY A 68 5.59 -13.77 -9.08
CA GLY A 68 4.46 -14.55 -8.58
C GLY A 68 3.43 -13.74 -7.77
N LEU A 69 3.47 -12.40 -7.85
CA LEU A 69 2.42 -11.57 -7.26
C LEU A 69 1.06 -11.95 -7.83
N LEU A 70 0.12 -12.30 -6.95
CA LEU A 70 -1.24 -12.64 -7.34
C LEU A 70 -1.92 -11.41 -7.98
N PRO A 71 -2.54 -11.54 -9.17
CA PRO A 71 -3.22 -10.44 -9.84
C PRO A 71 -4.27 -9.76 -8.96
N ASP A 72 -5.04 -10.53 -8.19
CA ASP A 72 -6.08 -10.01 -7.30
C ASP A 72 -5.50 -9.20 -6.14
N LEU A 73 -4.32 -9.57 -5.64
CA LEU A 73 -3.63 -8.84 -4.57
C LEU A 73 -3.00 -7.55 -5.09
N LYS A 74 -2.44 -7.60 -6.30
CA LYS A 74 -1.96 -6.40 -7.01
C LYS A 74 -3.10 -5.41 -7.21
N ASP A 75 -4.21 -5.86 -7.81
CA ASP A 75 -5.38 -5.01 -8.07
C ASP A 75 -5.97 -4.44 -6.76
N LEU A 76 -6.06 -5.24 -5.70
CA LEU A 76 -6.51 -4.75 -4.39
C LEU A 76 -5.58 -3.65 -3.85
N THR A 77 -4.27 -3.88 -3.88
CA THR A 77 -3.28 -2.89 -3.44
C THR A 77 -3.40 -1.61 -4.26
N GLU A 78 -3.56 -1.74 -5.58
CA GLU A 78 -3.67 -0.63 -6.50
C GLU A 78 -4.95 0.20 -6.31
N GLN A 79 -6.07 -0.44 -5.98
CA GLN A 79 -7.30 0.25 -5.64
C GLN A 79 -7.20 0.99 -4.28
N CYS A 80 -6.52 0.39 -3.30
CA CYS A 80 -6.35 1.01 -1.98
C CYS A 80 -5.48 2.28 -2.03
N TRP A 81 -4.50 2.38 -2.93
CA TRP A 81 -3.70 3.61 -3.13
C TRP A 81 -4.22 4.56 -4.24
N ALA A 82 -5.49 4.44 -4.62
CA ALA A 82 -6.08 5.31 -5.62
C ALA A 82 -5.95 6.80 -5.23
N ALA A 83 -5.69 7.66 -6.21
CA ALA A 83 -5.57 9.11 -5.99
C ALA A 83 -6.90 9.72 -5.51
N ASP A 84 -8.03 9.25 -6.05
CA ASP A 84 -9.36 9.60 -5.57
C ASP A 84 -9.74 8.75 -4.35
N MET A 85 -9.98 9.40 -3.21
CA MET A 85 -10.38 8.75 -1.96
C MET A 85 -11.66 7.90 -2.11
N ASN A 86 -12.57 8.32 -2.99
CA ASN A 86 -13.85 7.64 -3.20
C ASN A 86 -13.69 6.29 -3.92
N ARG A 87 -12.58 6.11 -4.63
CA ARG A 87 -12.26 4.85 -5.32
C ARG A 87 -11.60 3.83 -4.41
N ARG A 88 -11.17 4.23 -3.21
CA ARG A 88 -10.55 3.32 -2.25
C ARG A 88 -11.66 2.49 -1.59
N PRO A 89 -11.56 1.16 -1.50
CA PRO A 89 -12.55 0.34 -0.81
C PRO A 89 -12.57 0.61 0.71
N PRO A 90 -13.67 0.37 1.43
CA PRO A 90 -13.67 0.36 2.89
C PRO A 90 -12.93 -0.88 3.41
N PHE A 91 -12.35 -0.82 4.62
CA PHE A 91 -11.61 -1.96 5.21
C PHE A 91 -12.41 -3.26 5.26
N LEU A 92 -13.73 -3.21 5.47
CA LEU A 92 -14.56 -4.42 5.46
C LEU A 92 -14.54 -5.13 4.10
N GLU A 93 -14.46 -4.39 2.99
CA GLU A 93 -14.32 -4.97 1.66
C GLU A 93 -12.91 -5.47 1.41
N ILE A 94 -11.90 -4.74 1.88
CA ILE A 94 -10.48 -5.17 1.82
C ILE A 94 -10.32 -6.53 2.49
N LEU A 95 -10.86 -6.70 3.72
CA LEU A 95 -10.80 -7.95 4.47
C LEU A 95 -11.44 -9.11 3.69
N LYS A 96 -12.66 -8.92 3.18
CA LYS A 96 -13.35 -9.94 2.36
C LYS A 96 -12.55 -10.35 1.13
N ARG A 97 -11.90 -9.39 0.46
CA ARG A 97 -11.05 -9.67 -0.70
C ARG A 97 -9.79 -10.42 -0.31
N LEU A 98 -9.15 -10.05 0.81
CA LEU A 98 -7.97 -10.76 1.33
C LEU A 98 -8.30 -12.20 1.74
N GLU A 99 -9.45 -12.44 2.38
CA GLU A 99 -9.93 -13.78 2.73
C GLU A 99 -10.11 -14.64 1.47
N LYS A 100 -10.77 -14.10 0.44
CA LYS A 100 -10.93 -14.78 -0.84
C LYS A 100 -9.59 -15.07 -1.53
N ILE A 101 -8.64 -14.13 -1.49
CA ILE A 101 -7.30 -14.34 -2.06
C ILE A 101 -6.60 -15.49 -1.32
N LYS A 102 -6.68 -15.51 0.01
CA LYS A 102 -6.10 -16.55 0.87
C LYS A 102 -6.66 -17.94 0.56
N GLU A 103 -7.97 -18.06 0.35
CA GLU A 103 -8.63 -19.33 -0.01
C GLU A 103 -8.18 -19.89 -1.35
N ASN A 104 -7.77 -19.02 -2.28
CA ASN A 104 -7.32 -19.39 -3.62
C ASN A 104 -5.80 -19.47 -3.76
N LEU A 105 -5.06 -19.42 -2.65
CA LEU A 105 -3.62 -19.63 -2.66
C LEU A 105 -3.30 -21.07 -3.11
N PRO A 106 -2.34 -21.26 -4.03
CA PRO A 106 -1.90 -22.60 -4.38
C PRO A 106 -1.32 -23.30 -3.13
N PRO A 107 -1.52 -24.63 -2.98
CA PRO A 107 -1.04 -25.40 -1.85
C PRO A 107 0.48 -25.28 -1.59
N GLU A 108 1.26 -24.94 -2.62
CA GLU A 108 2.70 -24.65 -2.54
C GLU A 108 2.98 -23.14 -2.53
N HIS A 109 2.70 -22.50 -1.39
CA HIS A 109 3.45 -21.32 -0.96
C HIS A 109 3.86 -21.51 0.50
N HIS A 110 4.76 -22.47 0.72
CA HIS A 110 5.64 -22.45 1.89
C HIS A 110 6.49 -21.18 1.80
N TRP A 111 5.95 -20.07 2.31
CA TRP A 111 6.78 -18.99 2.81
C TRP A 111 7.58 -19.61 3.96
N GLY A 112 8.80 -20.07 3.65
CA GLY A 112 9.69 -20.79 4.58
C GLY A 112 10.18 -19.96 5.76
N ILE A 113 9.43 -18.94 6.16
CA ILE A 113 9.74 -17.96 7.19
C ILE A 113 9.35 -18.43 8.60
N PHE A 114 8.59 -19.52 8.70
CA PHE A 114 8.22 -20.10 10.01
C PHE A 114 8.83 -21.48 10.28
N ASN A 115 9.78 -21.94 9.46
CA ASN A 115 10.56 -23.15 9.73
C ASN A 115 11.95 -22.79 10.26
N GLN A 116 12.02 -22.29 11.49
CA GLN A 116 13.22 -22.35 12.35
C GLN A 116 12.79 -22.73 13.76
#